data_AF-X1LFM8-F1
#
_entry.id   AF-X1LFM8-F1
#
_cell.length_a   1.000
_cell.length_b   1.000
_cell.length_c   1.000
_cell.angle_alpha   90.00
_cell.angle_beta   90.00
_cell.angle_gamma   90.00
#
_symmetry.space_group_name_H-M   'P 1'
#
loop_
_entity.id
_entity.type
_entity.pdbx_description
1 polymer ?
#
loop_
_entity_poly.entity_id
_entity_poly.type
_entity_poly.pdbx_seq_one_letter_code
_entity_poly.pdbx_strand_id
1 'polypeptide(L)'
;MEDEFETKWEQFQIANWKNDEDKISSFFKRFNLDVRDLYKHVTSIDYDRMQAVCYLLSKIDKAIKICDFLDTLEKDNHEDVDVIKIYILISHAEITSRSLGKKGTKIELVKEFFSPVESSLKYRIKPSLTDKKTPNVNFADILYKIRCEYTHEGNYTGRIFKKKEDGTHSLLIRFKSGNKDFYGECGLTYKEFINIYMKALVENIKMFSDYGK
;
A
#
# COMPACT_ATOMS: atom_id res chain seq x y z
N MET A 1 4.22 31.89 15.38
CA MET A 1 5.68 31.87 15.16
C MET A 1 5.97 30.42 14.84
N GLU A 2 5.86 30.07 13.56
CA GLU A 2 6.31 28.75 13.08
C GLU A 2 7.81 28.68 13.39
N ASP A 3 8.22 27.56 14.00
CA ASP A 3 9.52 27.44 14.64
C ASP A 3 10.63 27.49 13.58
N GLU A 4 11.51 28.50 13.66
CA GLU A 4 12.66 28.67 12.75
C GLU A 4 13.52 27.40 12.70
N PHE A 5 13.52 26.63 13.79
CA PHE A 5 14.16 25.33 13.86
C PHE A 5 13.49 24.27 12.96
N GLU A 6 12.16 24.15 12.99
CA GLU A 6 11.41 23.20 12.17
C GLU A 6 11.65 23.48 10.68
N THR A 7 11.54 24.74 10.26
CA THR A 7 11.76 25.14 8.87
C THR A 7 13.17 24.79 8.39
N LYS A 8 14.20 25.04 9.19
CA LYS A 8 15.60 24.69 8.86
C LYS A 8 15.80 23.17 8.80
N TRP A 9 15.20 22.42 9.73
CA TRP A 9 15.29 20.97 9.75
C TRP A 9 14.63 20.36 8.51
N GLU A 10 13.44 20.82 8.13
CA GLU A 10 12.73 20.32 6.95
C GLU A 10 13.48 20.66 5.66
N GLN A 11 14.03 21.88 5.53
CA GLN A 11 14.90 22.25 4.41
C GLN A 11 16.15 21.36 4.31
N PHE A 12 16.77 21.00 5.45
CA PHE A 12 17.89 20.08 5.48
C PHE A 12 17.51 18.66 5.03
N GLN A 13 16.35 18.14 5.46
CA GLN A 13 15.85 16.84 5.00
C GLN A 13 15.64 16.82 3.49
N ILE A 14 15.08 17.89 2.94
CA ILE A 14 14.86 18.05 1.49
C ILE A 14 16.18 18.15 0.73
N ALA A 15 17.15 18.92 1.23
CA ALA A 15 18.47 19.03 0.61
C ALA A 15 19.20 17.67 0.57
N ASN A 16 19.13 16.90 1.65
CA ASN A 16 19.67 15.53 1.66
C ASN A 16 18.95 14.64 0.66
N TRP A 17 17.62 14.74 0.59
CA TRP A 17 16.83 13.94 -0.35
C TRP A 17 17.20 14.23 -1.81
N LYS A 18 17.47 15.50 -2.18
CA LYS A 18 17.95 15.89 -3.54
C LYS A 18 19.32 15.28 -3.91
N ASN A 19 20.08 14.81 -2.92
CA ASN A 19 21.38 14.17 -3.13
C ASN A 19 21.31 12.63 -3.01
N ASP A 20 20.13 12.05 -2.79
CA ASP A 20 19.92 10.61 -2.50
C ASP A 20 19.38 9.81 -3.72
N GLU A 21 19.55 10.31 -4.97
CA GLU A 21 18.98 9.71 -6.19
C GLU A 21 19.25 8.20 -6.30
N ASP A 22 20.49 7.79 -6.11
CA ASP A 22 20.89 6.38 -6.26
C ASP A 22 20.26 5.49 -5.20
N LYS A 23 20.12 5.99 -3.98
CA LYS A 23 19.50 5.27 -2.86
C LYS A 23 18.01 5.09 -3.10
N ILE A 24 17.32 6.14 -3.54
CA ILE A 24 15.89 6.10 -3.88
C ILE A 24 15.65 5.17 -5.07
N SER A 25 16.44 5.33 -6.14
CA SER A 25 16.37 4.45 -7.31
C SER A 25 16.59 2.99 -6.94
N SER A 26 17.59 2.71 -6.09
CA SER A 26 17.90 1.34 -5.64
C SER A 26 16.78 0.74 -4.79
N PHE A 27 16.12 1.55 -3.95
CA PHE A 27 14.96 1.12 -3.20
C PHE A 27 13.82 0.66 -4.13
N PHE A 28 13.47 1.46 -5.15
CA PHE A 28 12.39 1.14 -6.10
C PHE A 28 12.72 -0.01 -7.06
N LYS A 29 14.01 -0.21 -7.39
CA LYS A 29 14.46 -1.36 -8.18
C LYS A 29 14.10 -2.70 -7.56
N ARG A 30 14.00 -2.80 -6.22
CA ARG A 30 13.51 -4.01 -5.53
C ARG A 30 12.12 -4.46 -5.98
N PHE A 31 11.34 -3.52 -6.52
CA PHE A 31 9.96 -3.72 -6.96
C PHE A 31 9.81 -3.65 -8.48
N ASN A 32 10.92 -3.78 -9.23
CA ASN A 32 10.96 -3.65 -10.70
C ASN A 32 10.45 -2.31 -11.23
N LEU A 33 10.71 -1.22 -10.49
CA LEU A 33 10.33 0.14 -10.88
C LEU A 33 11.59 0.98 -11.12
N ASP A 34 11.67 1.61 -12.28
CA ASP A 34 12.62 2.69 -12.54
C ASP A 34 11.93 4.03 -12.30
N VAL A 35 12.46 4.79 -11.34
CA VAL A 35 11.88 6.06 -10.89
C VAL A 35 12.85 7.22 -11.05
N ARG A 36 13.98 7.06 -11.75
CA ARG A 36 15.00 8.11 -11.88
C ARG A 36 14.44 9.40 -12.47
N ASP A 37 13.69 9.29 -13.55
CA ASP A 37 13.09 10.46 -14.20
C ASP A 37 12.02 11.11 -13.32
N LEU A 38 11.22 10.30 -12.62
CA LEU A 38 10.25 10.80 -11.64
C LEU A 38 10.94 11.50 -10.47
N TYR A 39 12.05 10.96 -9.98
CA TYR A 39 12.85 11.56 -8.92
C TYR A 39 13.34 12.94 -9.34
N LYS A 40 13.96 13.06 -10.52
CA LYS A 40 14.43 14.34 -11.06
C LYS A 40 13.29 15.35 -11.16
N HIS A 41 12.14 14.92 -11.67
CA HIS A 41 10.93 15.74 -11.72
C HIS A 41 10.51 16.21 -10.32
N VAL A 42 10.33 15.30 -9.36
CA VAL A 42 9.95 15.64 -7.98
C VAL A 42 10.96 16.56 -7.30
N THR A 43 12.26 16.44 -7.57
CA THR A 43 13.27 17.38 -7.00
C THR A 43 13.21 18.80 -7.59
N SER A 44 12.46 18.98 -8.68
CA SER A 44 12.33 20.24 -9.41
C SER A 44 11.01 20.99 -9.17
N ILE A 45 10.03 20.35 -8.53
CA ILE A 45 8.74 21.00 -8.19
C ILE A 45 8.86 21.90 -6.95
N ASP A 46 7.77 22.59 -6.60
CA ASP A 46 7.71 23.43 -5.40
C ASP A 46 7.90 22.63 -4.11
N TYR A 47 8.32 23.36 -3.08
CA TYR A 47 8.72 22.81 -1.79
C TYR A 47 7.60 21.97 -1.14
N ASP A 48 6.38 22.50 -1.09
CA ASP A 48 5.27 21.86 -0.37
C ASP A 48 4.92 20.50 -0.99
N ARG A 49 4.86 20.43 -2.33
CA ARG A 49 4.61 19.16 -3.03
C ARG A 49 5.77 18.20 -2.87
N MET A 50 7.01 18.69 -2.95
CA MET A 50 8.19 17.86 -2.76
C MET A 50 8.21 17.26 -1.34
N GLN A 51 7.93 18.07 -0.32
CA GLN A 51 7.87 17.63 1.08
C GLN A 51 6.81 16.55 1.29
N ALA A 52 5.62 16.71 0.71
CA ALA A 52 4.57 15.68 0.76
C ALA A 52 5.06 14.34 0.18
N VAL A 53 5.74 14.36 -0.97
CA VAL A 53 6.31 13.14 -1.57
C VAL A 53 7.40 12.54 -0.70
N CYS A 54 8.36 13.33 -0.22
CA CYS A 54 9.45 12.86 0.65
C CYS A 54 8.91 12.21 1.94
N TYR A 55 7.89 12.82 2.55
CA TYR A 55 7.22 12.29 3.72
C TYR A 55 6.64 10.89 3.45
N LEU A 56 5.92 10.73 2.35
CA LEU A 56 5.29 9.46 1.96
C LEU A 56 6.34 8.38 1.66
N LEU A 57 7.43 8.74 0.98
CA LEU A 57 8.53 7.82 0.70
C LEU A 57 9.24 7.34 1.97
N SER A 58 9.41 8.23 2.96
CA SER A 58 9.95 7.85 4.27
C SER A 58 9.02 6.90 5.03
N LYS A 59 7.69 7.09 4.92
CA LYS A 59 6.70 6.24 5.57
C LYS A 59 6.64 4.85 4.94
N ILE A 60 6.67 4.75 3.60
CA ILE A 60 6.66 3.43 2.95
C ILE A 60 7.97 2.66 3.20
N ASP A 61 9.14 3.31 3.23
CA ASP A 61 10.40 2.64 3.57
C ASP A 61 10.32 1.95 4.95
N LYS A 62 9.77 2.63 5.95
CA LYS A 62 9.53 2.05 7.28
C LYS A 62 8.52 0.91 7.24
N ALA A 63 7.42 1.07 6.53
CA ALA A 63 6.41 0.03 6.36
C ALA A 63 6.99 -1.23 5.71
N ILE A 64 7.80 -1.09 4.66
CA ILE A 64 8.49 -2.20 4.00
C ILE A 64 9.45 -2.89 4.96
N LYS A 65 10.25 -2.14 5.73
CA LYS A 65 11.17 -2.74 6.74
C LYS A 65 10.42 -3.57 7.78
N ILE A 66 9.25 -3.11 8.22
CA ILE A 66 8.41 -3.90 9.14
C ILE A 66 7.90 -5.16 8.44
N CYS A 67 7.45 -5.06 7.19
CA CYS A 67 6.99 -6.22 6.43
C CYS A 67 8.12 -7.24 6.18
N ASP A 68 9.32 -6.77 5.82
CA ASP A 68 10.52 -7.60 5.65
C ASP A 68 10.87 -8.29 6.98
N PHE A 69 10.79 -7.59 8.11
CA PHE A 69 10.99 -8.19 9.43
C PHE A 69 9.93 -9.27 9.73
N LEU A 70 8.66 -9.02 9.43
CA LEU A 70 7.59 -10.01 9.58
C LEU A 70 7.83 -11.26 8.73
N ASP A 71 8.39 -11.12 7.52
CA ASP A 71 8.82 -12.26 6.68
C ASP A 71 9.91 -13.09 7.38
N THR A 72 10.85 -12.44 8.11
CA THR A 72 11.87 -13.18 8.88
C THR A 72 11.31 -13.95 10.08
N LEU A 73 10.17 -13.51 10.62
CA LEU A 73 9.46 -14.17 11.71
C LEU A 73 8.57 -15.33 11.23
N GLU A 74 8.30 -15.45 9.93
CA GLU A 74 7.46 -16.49 9.33
C GLU A 74 8.15 -17.87 9.27
N LYS A 75 8.81 -18.30 10.36
CA LYS A 75 9.39 -19.64 10.49
C LYS A 75 8.38 -20.68 11.02
N ASP A 76 7.35 -20.26 11.76
CA ASP A 76 6.49 -21.16 12.54
C ASP A 76 4.97 -21.08 12.25
N ASN A 77 4.56 -20.86 10.98
CA ASN A 77 3.14 -20.87 10.56
C ASN A 77 2.23 -19.77 11.16
N HIS A 78 2.76 -18.61 11.53
CA HIS A 78 1.92 -17.51 12.02
C HIS A 78 1.01 -16.93 10.93
N GLU A 79 -0.31 -17.11 11.11
CA GLU A 79 -1.36 -16.66 10.18
C GLU A 79 -1.55 -15.13 10.20
N ASP A 80 -1.14 -14.45 11.27
CA ASP A 80 -1.33 -13.00 11.46
C ASP A 80 -0.39 -12.13 10.61
N VAL A 81 0.71 -12.70 10.10
CA VAL A 81 1.75 -11.96 9.36
C VAL A 81 1.16 -11.23 8.15
N ASP A 82 0.34 -11.92 7.35
CA ASP A 82 -0.27 -11.35 6.14
C ASP A 82 -1.26 -10.22 6.48
N VAL A 83 -2.00 -10.38 7.57
CA VAL A 83 -2.97 -9.39 8.04
C VAL A 83 -2.26 -8.14 8.51
N ILE A 84 -1.16 -8.28 9.26
CA ILE A 84 -0.36 -7.15 9.72
C ILE A 84 0.23 -6.40 8.52
N LYS A 85 0.75 -7.11 7.51
CA LYS A 85 1.23 -6.50 6.26
C LYS A 85 0.12 -5.70 5.57
N ILE A 86 -1.07 -6.28 5.41
CA ILE A 86 -2.22 -5.56 4.83
C ILE A 86 -2.61 -4.36 5.69
N TYR A 87 -2.66 -4.50 7.01
CA TYR A 87 -2.98 -3.40 7.92
C TYR A 87 -2.03 -2.22 7.71
N ILE A 88 -0.72 -2.47 7.67
CA ILE A 88 0.31 -1.46 7.47
C ILE A 88 0.16 -0.80 6.09
N LEU A 89 0.09 -1.60 5.03
CA LEU A 89 0.08 -1.10 3.65
C LEU A 89 -1.21 -0.34 3.33
N ILE A 90 -2.37 -0.82 3.78
CA ILE A 90 -3.65 -0.14 3.55
C ILE A 90 -3.78 1.13 4.40
N SER A 91 -3.20 1.14 5.61
CA SER A 91 -3.09 2.39 6.39
C SER A 91 -2.19 3.41 5.69
N HIS A 92 -1.09 2.96 5.09
CA HIS A 92 -0.22 3.83 4.29
C HIS A 92 -0.93 4.35 3.02
N ALA A 93 -1.71 3.51 2.33
CA ALA A 93 -2.50 3.93 1.16
C ALA A 93 -3.48 5.05 1.52
N GLU A 94 -4.19 4.93 2.66
CA GLU A 94 -5.07 5.99 3.16
C GLU A 94 -4.31 7.30 3.40
N ILE A 95 -3.18 7.23 4.11
CA ILE A 95 -2.32 8.39 4.40
C ILE A 95 -1.83 9.03 3.10
N THR A 96 -1.44 8.21 2.13
CA THR A 96 -0.95 8.66 0.82
C THR A 96 -2.01 9.50 0.13
N SER A 97 -3.20 8.96 -0.12
CA SER A 97 -4.26 9.71 -0.81
C SER A 97 -4.57 11.03 -0.09
N ARG A 98 -4.64 11.01 1.25
CA ARG A 98 -4.90 12.23 2.03
C ARG A 98 -3.77 13.27 1.90
N SER A 99 -2.51 12.84 2.01
CA SER A 99 -1.34 13.73 1.86
C SER A 99 -1.21 14.32 0.46
N LEU A 100 -1.72 13.62 -0.57
CA LEU A 100 -1.77 14.11 -1.95
C LEU A 100 -3.03 14.94 -2.26
N GLY A 101 -3.75 15.40 -1.24
CA GLY A 101 -4.87 16.34 -1.35
C GLY A 101 -6.23 15.73 -1.67
N LYS A 102 -6.34 14.39 -1.67
CA LYS A 102 -7.64 13.72 -1.87
C LYS A 102 -8.54 13.84 -0.64
N LYS A 103 -9.85 13.89 -0.87
CA LYS A 103 -10.88 14.04 0.17
C LYS A 103 -11.87 12.89 0.08
N GLY A 104 -12.38 12.46 1.23
CA GLY A 104 -13.35 11.38 1.31
C GLY A 104 -13.22 10.59 2.61
N THR A 105 -14.07 9.59 2.74
CA THR A 105 -13.98 8.55 3.76
C THR A 105 -12.70 7.74 3.60
N LYS A 106 -12.28 7.04 4.67
CA LYS A 106 -11.06 6.23 4.64
C LYS A 106 -11.05 5.18 3.53
N ILE A 107 -12.21 4.59 3.23
CA ILE A 107 -12.35 3.57 2.20
C ILE A 107 -12.31 4.15 0.78
N GLU A 108 -12.87 5.35 0.58
CA GLU A 108 -12.77 6.08 -0.69
C GLU A 108 -11.31 6.44 -0.99
N LEU A 109 -10.56 6.90 0.01
CA LEU A 109 -9.13 7.20 -0.14
C LEU A 109 -8.30 5.97 -0.55
N VAL A 110 -8.63 4.79 -0.01
CA VAL A 110 -7.99 3.52 -0.40
C VAL A 110 -8.37 3.13 -1.83
N LYS A 111 -9.64 3.29 -2.22
CA LYS A 111 -10.10 3.05 -3.61
C LYS A 111 -9.37 3.95 -4.60
N GLU A 112 -9.24 5.23 -4.29
CA GLU A 112 -8.52 6.19 -5.12
C GLU A 112 -7.04 5.83 -5.26
N PHE A 113 -6.37 5.44 -4.17
CA PHE A 113 -4.97 5.02 -4.19
C PHE A 113 -4.74 3.90 -5.22
N PHE A 114 -5.61 2.88 -5.24
CA PHE A 114 -5.46 1.75 -6.16
C PHE A 114 -6.09 1.98 -7.55
N SER A 115 -6.78 3.10 -7.79
CA SER A 115 -7.44 3.36 -9.07
C SER A 115 -6.52 3.26 -10.29
N PRO A 116 -5.23 3.69 -10.25
CA PRO A 116 -4.34 3.56 -11.41
C PRO A 116 -3.95 2.11 -11.74
N VAL A 117 -4.17 1.17 -10.81
CA VAL A 117 -3.80 -0.25 -10.93
C VAL A 117 -4.96 -1.20 -10.72
N GLU A 118 -6.21 -0.71 -10.78
CA GLU A 118 -7.41 -1.51 -10.50
C GLU A 118 -7.45 -2.80 -11.33
N SER A 119 -7.06 -2.73 -12.61
CA SER A 119 -7.05 -3.89 -13.51
C SER A 119 -6.13 -5.02 -13.04
N SER A 120 -5.07 -4.71 -12.30
CA SER A 120 -4.13 -5.69 -11.73
C SER A 120 -4.68 -6.41 -10.49
N LEU A 121 -5.76 -5.92 -9.88
CA LEU A 121 -6.32 -6.41 -8.61
C LEU A 121 -7.76 -6.94 -8.73
N LYS A 122 -8.60 -6.35 -9.59
CA LYS A 122 -10.07 -6.56 -9.67
C LYS A 122 -10.53 -8.03 -9.74
N TYR A 123 -9.72 -8.92 -10.30
CA TYR A 123 -10.03 -10.37 -10.38
C TYR A 123 -9.10 -11.26 -9.58
N ARG A 124 -8.06 -10.67 -8.97
CA ARG A 124 -7.06 -11.40 -8.19
C ARG A 124 -7.33 -11.33 -6.69
N ILE A 125 -8.07 -10.33 -6.23
CA ILE A 125 -8.64 -10.25 -4.89
C ILE A 125 -10.13 -9.99 -5.06
N LYS A 126 -10.95 -10.98 -4.75
CA LYS A 126 -12.40 -10.93 -5.05
C LYS A 126 -13.19 -11.68 -4.00
N PRO A 127 -14.51 -11.46 -3.90
CA PRO A 127 -15.35 -12.32 -3.09
C PRO A 127 -15.41 -13.75 -3.66
N SER A 128 -15.51 -14.77 -2.81
CA SER A 128 -15.67 -16.15 -3.25
C SER A 128 -17.08 -16.39 -3.79
N LEU A 129 -17.15 -17.15 -4.90
CA LEU A 129 -18.39 -17.44 -5.62
C LEU A 129 -19.21 -18.59 -5.00
N THR A 130 -18.69 -19.23 -3.95
CA THR A 130 -19.34 -20.34 -3.26
C THR A 130 -20.60 -19.91 -2.49
N ASP A 131 -20.71 -18.63 -2.13
CA ASP A 131 -21.89 -18.08 -1.46
C ASP A 131 -22.88 -17.45 -2.46
N LYS A 132 -24.13 -17.93 -2.49
CA LYS A 132 -25.19 -17.34 -3.35
C LYS A 132 -25.63 -15.93 -2.90
N LYS A 133 -25.07 -15.42 -1.80
CA LYS A 133 -25.37 -14.10 -1.21
C LYS A 133 -24.11 -13.25 -1.08
N THR A 134 -23.11 -13.44 -1.94
CA THR A 134 -21.90 -12.63 -1.85
C THR A 134 -22.19 -11.17 -2.20
N PRO A 135 -21.93 -10.22 -1.29
CA PRO A 135 -22.12 -8.81 -1.56
C PRO A 135 -21.18 -8.38 -2.68
N ASN A 136 -21.63 -7.45 -3.51
CA ASN A 136 -20.81 -6.86 -4.56
C ASN A 136 -19.75 -5.96 -3.92
N VAL A 137 -18.64 -6.56 -3.53
CA VAL A 137 -17.54 -5.93 -2.78
C VAL A 137 -16.31 -5.94 -3.67
N ASN A 138 -15.70 -4.78 -3.88
CA ASN A 138 -14.50 -4.68 -4.70
C ASN A 138 -13.25 -5.07 -3.90
N PHE A 139 -12.11 -5.26 -4.57
CA PHE A 139 -10.87 -5.66 -3.89
C PHE A 139 -10.43 -4.67 -2.79
N ALA A 140 -10.62 -3.36 -3.00
CA ALA A 140 -10.24 -2.33 -2.04
C ALA A 140 -11.13 -2.40 -0.79
N ASP A 141 -12.41 -2.71 -0.95
CA ASP A 141 -13.32 -2.95 0.16
C ASP A 141 -12.90 -4.20 0.96
N ILE A 142 -12.47 -5.28 0.29
CA ILE A 142 -11.94 -6.49 0.94
C ILE A 142 -10.68 -6.15 1.76
N LEU A 143 -9.71 -5.48 1.15
CA LEU A 143 -8.46 -5.07 1.80
C LEU A 143 -8.72 -4.14 3.00
N TYR A 144 -9.65 -3.20 2.85
CA TYR A 144 -10.03 -2.29 3.92
C TYR A 144 -10.71 -3.03 5.08
N LYS A 145 -11.57 -4.02 4.79
CA LYS A 145 -12.19 -4.86 5.83
C LYS A 145 -11.15 -5.67 6.60
N ILE A 146 -10.21 -6.31 5.91
CA ILE A 146 -9.12 -7.07 6.55
C ILE A 146 -8.33 -6.16 7.52
N ARG A 147 -8.02 -4.92 7.10
CA ARG A 147 -7.40 -3.92 7.97
C ARG A 147 -8.25 -3.62 9.21
N CYS A 148 -9.55 -3.41 9.05
CA CYS A 148 -10.46 -3.08 10.17
C CYS A 148 -10.63 -4.25 11.16
N GLU A 149 -10.76 -5.48 10.66
CA GLU A 149 -10.87 -6.70 11.47
C GLU A 149 -9.69 -6.85 12.43
N TYR A 150 -8.46 -6.64 11.94
CA TYR A 150 -7.26 -6.67 12.77
C TYR A 150 -7.28 -5.62 13.89
N THR A 151 -7.90 -4.46 13.64
CA THR A 151 -7.92 -3.33 14.58
C THR A 151 -8.97 -3.50 15.68
N HIS A 152 -10.08 -4.17 15.37
CA HIS A 152 -11.29 -4.09 16.20
C HIS A 152 -11.84 -5.42 16.67
N GLU A 153 -11.72 -6.49 15.87
CA GLU A 153 -12.49 -7.70 16.12
C GLU A 153 -11.62 -8.93 16.40
N GLY A 154 -10.36 -8.96 15.95
CA GLY A 154 -9.42 -10.05 16.22
C GLY A 154 -9.90 -11.44 15.77
N ASN A 155 -10.96 -11.51 14.97
CA ASN A 155 -11.67 -12.75 14.59
C ASN A 155 -11.14 -13.35 13.28
N TYR A 156 -9.89 -13.06 12.95
CA TYR A 156 -9.28 -13.48 11.71
C TYR A 156 -8.67 -14.88 11.83
N THR A 157 -8.91 -15.73 10.83
CA THR A 157 -8.30 -17.06 10.71
C THR A 157 -7.93 -17.31 9.25
N GLY A 158 -6.64 -17.58 8.96
CA GLY A 158 -6.20 -18.03 7.63
C GLY A 158 -4.97 -17.30 7.05
N ARG A 159 -4.49 -17.75 5.88
CA ARG A 159 -3.48 -17.03 5.08
C ARG A 159 -4.16 -16.22 3.98
N ILE A 160 -3.59 -15.07 3.62
CA ILE A 160 -4.12 -14.20 2.56
C ILE A 160 -3.31 -14.38 1.29
N PHE A 161 -1.99 -14.36 1.39
CA PHE A 161 -1.12 -14.42 0.23
C PHE A 161 -0.67 -15.84 -0.09
N LYS A 162 -0.73 -16.22 -1.37
CA LYS A 162 -0.21 -17.48 -1.88
C LYS A 162 1.27 -17.61 -1.50
N LYS A 163 1.67 -18.83 -1.14
CA LYS A 163 3.09 -19.16 -0.88
C LYS A 163 3.93 -19.26 -2.14
N LYS A 164 3.33 -19.68 -3.25
CA LYS A 164 4.02 -19.89 -4.52
C LYS A 164 3.21 -19.35 -5.69
N GLU A 165 3.92 -18.90 -6.72
CA GLU A 165 3.32 -18.38 -7.95
C GLU A 165 2.54 -19.48 -8.70
N ASP A 166 3.08 -20.70 -8.71
CA ASP A 166 2.53 -21.91 -9.37
C ASP A 166 1.30 -22.53 -8.69
N GLY A 167 0.98 -22.10 -7.45
CA GLY A 167 -0.09 -22.69 -6.66
C GLY A 167 -1.43 -22.54 -7.37
N THR A 168 -2.03 -23.65 -7.79
CA THR A 168 -3.30 -23.74 -8.54
C THR A 168 -4.53 -23.28 -7.75
N HIS A 169 -4.37 -22.81 -6.51
CA HIS A 169 -5.46 -22.50 -5.59
C HIS A 169 -5.35 -21.07 -5.06
N SER A 170 -6.45 -20.32 -5.19
CA SER A 170 -6.67 -19.06 -4.47
C SER A 170 -6.78 -19.37 -2.97
N LEU A 171 -6.23 -18.50 -2.11
CA LEU A 171 -6.46 -18.62 -0.67
C LEU A 171 -7.81 -18.01 -0.30
N LEU A 172 -8.56 -18.76 0.51
CA LEU A 172 -9.84 -18.31 1.07
C LEU A 172 -9.60 -17.54 2.36
N ILE A 173 -10.15 -16.34 2.43
CA ILE A 173 -9.98 -15.41 3.53
C ILE A 173 -11.35 -15.14 4.12
N ARG A 174 -11.53 -15.39 5.42
CA ARG A 174 -12.78 -15.11 6.12
C ARG A 174 -12.74 -13.69 6.72
N PHE A 175 -13.80 -12.92 6.52
CA PHE A 175 -14.00 -11.63 7.19
C PHE A 175 -15.48 -11.41 7.51
N LYS A 176 -15.80 -10.63 8.54
CA LYS A 176 -17.20 -10.34 8.90
C LYS A 176 -17.67 -9.06 8.22
N SER A 177 -18.97 -8.98 8.02
CA SER A 177 -19.63 -7.73 7.63
C SER A 177 -21.03 -7.71 8.23
N GLY A 178 -21.17 -7.04 9.37
CA GLY A 178 -22.33 -7.21 10.24
C GLY A 178 -22.34 -8.62 10.86
N ASN A 179 -23.52 -9.23 11.03
CA ASN A 179 -23.66 -10.56 11.63
C ASN A 179 -23.45 -11.73 10.64
N LYS A 180 -22.70 -11.50 9.55
CA LYS A 180 -22.49 -12.50 8.49
C LYS A 180 -21.01 -12.63 8.17
N ASP A 181 -20.57 -13.87 8.04
CA ASP A 181 -19.28 -14.23 7.49
C ASP A 181 -19.29 -14.10 5.97
N PHE A 182 -18.18 -13.62 5.43
CA PHE A 182 -17.91 -13.55 4.01
C PHE A 182 -16.54 -14.15 3.72
N TYR A 183 -16.43 -14.75 2.55
CA TYR A 183 -15.18 -15.33 2.08
C TYR A 183 -14.66 -14.55 0.88
N GLY A 184 -13.40 -14.16 0.93
CA GLY A 184 -12.64 -13.61 -0.18
C GLY A 184 -11.67 -14.65 -0.73
N GLU A 185 -11.28 -14.48 -1.98
CA GLU A 185 -10.24 -15.22 -2.67
C GLU A 185 -9.10 -14.27 -2.99
N CYS A 186 -7.87 -14.67 -2.65
CA CYS A 186 -6.66 -13.98 -3.08
C CYS A 186 -5.78 -14.92 -3.89
N GLY A 187 -5.55 -14.54 -5.15
CA GLY A 187 -4.69 -15.25 -6.09
C GLY A 187 -3.26 -14.73 -6.13
N LEU A 188 -2.82 -13.95 -5.12
CA LEU A 188 -1.54 -13.24 -5.13
C LEU A 188 -0.57 -13.82 -4.13
N THR A 189 0.69 -13.91 -4.52
CA THR A 189 1.78 -13.89 -3.53
C THR A 189 1.94 -12.48 -2.95
N TYR A 190 2.55 -12.38 -1.75
CA TYR A 190 2.84 -11.09 -1.14
C TYR A 190 3.76 -10.24 -2.03
N LYS A 191 4.75 -10.87 -2.67
CA LYS A 191 5.69 -10.24 -3.60
C LYS A 191 4.97 -9.59 -4.79
N GLU A 192 3.98 -10.26 -5.37
CA GLU A 192 3.18 -9.68 -6.45
C GLU A 192 2.32 -8.51 -5.96
N PHE A 193 1.70 -8.65 -4.78
CA PHE A 193 0.89 -7.59 -4.19
C PHE A 193 1.73 -6.34 -3.92
N ILE A 194 2.90 -6.48 -3.31
CA ILE A 194 3.74 -5.32 -2.98
C ILE A 194 4.27 -4.63 -4.24
N ASN A 195 4.57 -5.36 -5.31
CA ASN A 195 4.94 -4.74 -6.59
C ASN A 195 3.79 -3.90 -7.18
N ILE A 196 2.56 -4.41 -7.13
CA ILE A 196 1.38 -3.65 -7.58
C ILE A 196 1.16 -2.43 -6.69
N TYR A 197 1.32 -2.58 -5.37
CA TYR A 197 1.20 -1.49 -4.41
C TYR A 197 2.21 -0.37 -4.71
N MET A 198 3.48 -0.73 -4.92
CA MET A 198 4.53 0.24 -5.22
C MET A 198 4.30 0.94 -6.57
N LYS A 199 3.76 0.21 -7.56
CA LYS A 199 3.30 0.83 -8.82
C LYS A 199 2.18 1.83 -8.57
N ALA A 200 1.19 1.50 -7.75
CA ALA A 200 0.11 2.42 -7.39
C ALA A 200 0.65 3.69 -6.73
N LEU A 201 1.59 3.56 -5.79
CA LEU A 201 2.24 4.70 -5.14
C LEU A 201 2.94 5.61 -6.17
N VAL A 202 3.73 5.03 -7.08
CA VAL A 202 4.43 5.78 -8.14
C VAL A 202 3.45 6.51 -9.05
N GLU A 203 2.37 5.87 -9.49
CA GLU A 203 1.36 6.52 -10.35
C GLU A 203 0.64 7.66 -9.62
N ASN A 204 0.32 7.51 -8.34
CA ASN A 204 -0.25 8.60 -7.55
C ASN A 204 0.73 9.78 -7.40
N ILE A 205 2.02 9.51 -7.18
CA ILE A 205 3.06 10.56 -7.13
C ILE A 205 3.16 11.28 -8.49
N LYS A 206 3.17 10.54 -9.62
CA LYS A 206 3.17 11.13 -10.95
C LYS A 206 1.98 12.08 -11.16
N MET A 207 0.78 11.61 -10.82
CA MET A 207 -0.45 12.42 -10.93
C MET A 207 -0.37 13.67 -10.04
N PHE A 208 0.07 13.52 -8.79
CA PHE A 208 0.19 14.63 -7.86
C PHE A 208 1.28 15.64 -8.23
N SER A 209 2.35 15.20 -8.89
CA SER A 209 3.47 16.05 -9.32
C SER A 209 3.30 16.63 -10.73
N ASP A 210 2.21 16.33 -11.44
CA ASP A 210 2.01 16.68 -12.86
C ASP A 210 3.10 16.14 -13.79
N TYR A 211 3.65 14.97 -13.46
CA TYR A 211 4.68 14.32 -14.28
C TYR A 211 4.16 14.06 -15.71
N GLY A 212 4.86 14.60 -16.71
CA GLY A 212 4.56 14.41 -18.14
C GLY A 212 3.50 15.36 -18.71
N LYS A 213 3.06 16.38 -17.96
CA LYS A 213 2.32 17.54 -18.48
C LYS A 213 3.28 18.70 -18.74
#